data_AF-A0A3D4TNR4-F1
#
_entry.id   AF-A0A3D4TNR4-F1
#
_cell.length_a   1.000
_cell.length_b   1.000
_cell.length_c   1.000
_cell.angle_alpha   90.00
_cell.angle_beta   90.00
_cell.angle_gamma   90.00
#
_symmetry.space_group_name_H-M   'P 1'
#
loop_
_entity.id
_entity.type
_entity.pdbx_description
1 polymer ?
#
loop_
_entity_poly.entity_id
_entity_poly.type
_entity_poly.pdbx_seq_one_letter_code
_entity_poly.pdbx_strand_id
1 'polypeptide(L)'
;MKNLIWLALGLFAGNAMADDGVIYRCTSSNSDVPTLQRTPCPAGSKQQVVRIPAAASAPPAPATPAPAPSLPEPATTSAPPASAPSPRRPGEGRTIMEAGMVEREGGDLILDSASLPRQADAAPDSNAPPKPPLPPIFQCTDSQGGGYLHEYEAAPGRCELMTVQGLGGATPVNAAGCEVVRDRCEELPDAQRCSSWQQRFRDARGRERFASPENRDNARGERERLQGVLEASNCPVPG
;
A
#
# COMPACT_ATOMS: atom_id res chain seq x y z
N MET A 1 -27.50 -36.89 68.10
CA MET A 1 -28.08 -35.97 67.09
C MET A 1 -27.33 -34.65 67.12
N LYS A 2 -26.08 -34.58 66.61
CA LYS A 2 -25.23 -33.38 66.68
C LYS A 2 -24.32 -33.26 65.44
N ASN A 3 -24.87 -33.53 64.26
CA ASN A 3 -24.08 -33.62 63.02
C ASN A 3 -24.77 -32.95 61.80
N LEU A 4 -25.65 -31.96 62.02
CA LEU A 4 -26.42 -31.33 60.93
C LEU A 4 -26.21 -29.80 60.77
N ILE A 5 -25.26 -29.20 61.50
CA ILE A 5 -25.03 -27.74 61.44
C ILE A 5 -23.79 -27.36 60.60
N TRP A 6 -23.00 -28.32 60.11
CA TRP A 6 -21.78 -28.03 59.34
C TRP A 6 -21.95 -27.93 57.81
N LEU A 7 -23.18 -28.08 57.29
CA LEU A 7 -23.45 -28.09 55.85
C LEU A 7 -23.98 -26.76 55.28
N ALA A 8 -24.02 -25.69 56.08
CA ALA A 8 -24.60 -24.40 55.66
C ALA A 8 -23.57 -23.28 55.38
N LEU A 9 -22.26 -23.54 55.46
CA LEU A 9 -21.22 -22.52 55.31
C LEU A 9 -20.25 -22.82 54.14
N GLY A 10 -20.78 -22.98 52.93
CA GLY A 10 -19.96 -23.27 51.75
C GLY A 10 -20.48 -22.72 50.42
N LEU A 11 -21.50 -21.87 50.43
CA LEU A 11 -22.14 -21.34 49.21
C LEU A 11 -22.22 -19.81 49.28
N PHE A 12 -21.07 -19.15 49.25
CA PHE A 12 -20.97 -17.75 48.79
C PHE A 12 -19.66 -17.58 48.00
N ALA A 13 -19.56 -18.29 46.88
CA ALA A 13 -18.71 -17.83 45.79
C ALA A 13 -19.44 -16.65 45.15
N GLY A 14 -18.97 -15.44 45.41
CA GLY A 14 -19.51 -14.23 44.80
C GLY A 14 -19.46 -14.36 43.28
N ASN A 15 -20.64 -14.31 42.65
CA ASN A 15 -20.74 -14.12 41.21
C ASN A 15 -20.20 -12.72 40.88
N ALA A 16 -18.91 -12.62 40.58
CA ALA A 16 -18.34 -11.40 40.04
C ALA A 16 -18.77 -11.29 38.57
N MET A 17 -19.81 -10.46 38.34
CA MET A 17 -20.22 -10.08 36.99
C MET A 17 -19.04 -9.38 36.32
N ALA A 18 -18.56 -9.97 35.22
CA ALA A 18 -17.51 -9.39 34.39
C ALA A 18 -18.07 -8.16 33.69
N ASP A 19 -17.54 -6.98 34.01
CA ASP A 19 -17.84 -5.73 33.32
C ASP A 19 -17.12 -5.77 31.96
N ASP A 20 -17.88 -5.86 30.87
CA ASP A 20 -17.36 -6.03 29.51
C ASP A 20 -16.59 -4.77 29.10
N GLY A 21 -15.25 -4.82 29.24
CA GLY A 21 -14.37 -3.68 28.96
C GLY A 21 -13.35 -3.35 30.04
N VAL A 22 -13.33 -4.06 31.18
CA VAL A 22 -12.34 -3.84 32.25
C VAL A 22 -11.29 -4.95 32.29
N ILE A 23 -10.01 -4.59 32.12
CA ILE A 23 -8.86 -5.49 32.26
C ILE A 23 -7.99 -5.03 33.43
N TYR A 24 -7.64 -5.97 34.32
CA TYR A 24 -6.74 -5.74 35.44
C TYR A 24 -5.32 -6.16 35.06
N ARG A 25 -4.35 -5.24 35.18
CA ARG A 25 -2.92 -5.56 35.12
C ARG A 25 -2.44 -5.79 36.54
N CYS A 26 -1.98 -6.99 36.83
CA CYS A 26 -1.48 -7.38 38.15
C CYS A 26 0.03 -7.53 38.10
N THR A 27 0.75 -6.84 38.97
CA THR A 27 2.19 -7.05 39.19
C THR A 27 2.40 -7.65 40.57
N SER A 28 2.99 -8.85 40.62
CA SER A 28 3.26 -9.57 41.87
C SER A 28 4.62 -9.18 42.44
N SER A 29 4.78 -9.21 43.77
CA SER A 29 6.07 -8.97 44.44
C SER A 29 7.15 -9.96 44.03
N ASN A 30 6.77 -11.12 43.49
CA ASN A 30 7.68 -12.20 43.11
C ASN A 30 8.14 -12.11 41.64
N SER A 31 7.62 -11.17 40.84
CA SER A 31 7.99 -11.02 39.43
C SER A 31 7.62 -9.65 38.88
N ASP A 32 8.56 -8.97 38.21
CA ASP A 32 8.31 -7.70 37.51
C ASP A 32 7.45 -7.82 36.24
N VAL A 33 7.04 -9.03 35.84
CA VAL A 33 6.22 -9.27 34.65
C VAL A 33 4.73 -9.06 35.00
N PRO A 34 4.05 -8.08 34.39
CA PRO A 34 2.64 -7.82 34.65
C PRO A 34 1.75 -8.85 33.93
N THR A 35 0.84 -9.49 34.66
CA THR A 35 -0.17 -10.41 34.11
C THR A 35 -1.47 -9.67 33.86
N LEU A 36 -2.09 -9.88 32.69
CA LEU A 36 -3.41 -9.31 32.35
C LEU A 36 -4.51 -10.30 32.70
N GLN A 37 -5.48 -9.88 33.51
CA GLN A 37 -6.59 -10.72 33.95
C GLN A 37 -7.92 -9.97 33.84
N ARG A 38 -9.01 -10.72 33.64
CA ARG A 38 -10.39 -10.20 33.66
C ARG A 38 -10.99 -10.20 35.08
N THR A 39 -10.25 -10.71 36.06
CA THR A 39 -10.62 -10.77 37.47
C THR A 39 -9.75 -9.83 38.30
N PRO A 40 -10.25 -9.28 39.43
CA PRO A 40 -9.45 -8.47 40.35
C PRO A 40 -8.19 -9.21 40.80
N CYS A 41 -7.11 -8.46 41.05
CA CYS A 41 -5.83 -9.05 41.39
C CYS A 41 -5.86 -9.67 42.81
N PRO A 42 -5.14 -10.78 43.05
CA PRO A 42 -5.07 -11.40 44.37
C PRO A 42 -4.41 -10.48 45.40
N ALA A 43 -4.78 -10.64 46.68
CA ALA A 43 -4.27 -9.83 47.78
C ALA A 43 -2.72 -9.86 47.82
N GLY A 44 -2.11 -8.68 47.92
CA GLY A 44 -0.64 -8.50 47.92
C GLY A 44 -0.02 -8.18 46.56
N SER A 45 -0.81 -8.10 45.48
CA SER A 45 -0.34 -7.64 44.17
C SER A 45 -0.73 -6.18 43.89
N LYS A 46 0.06 -5.49 43.05
CA LYS A 46 -0.28 -4.15 42.57
C LYS A 46 -1.26 -4.27 41.40
N GLN A 47 -2.40 -3.58 41.52
CA GLN A 47 -3.48 -3.62 40.53
C GLN A 47 -3.57 -2.30 39.75
N GLN A 48 -3.57 -2.39 38.42
CA GLN A 48 -3.89 -1.29 37.52
C GLN A 48 -5.13 -1.63 36.70
N VAL A 49 -6.18 -0.80 36.78
CA VAL A 49 -7.43 -1.01 36.03
C VAL A 49 -7.34 -0.29 34.69
N VAL A 50 -7.44 -1.04 33.59
CA VAL A 50 -7.49 -0.50 32.23
C VAL A 50 -8.89 -0.72 31.70
N ARG A 51 -9.58 0.38 31.36
CA ARG A 51 -10.88 0.34 30.68
C ARG A 51 -10.65 0.49 29.18
N ILE A 52 -11.08 -0.47 28.39
CA ILE A 52 -11.03 -0.39 26.93
C ILE A 52 -12.32 0.30 26.48
N PRO A 53 -12.26 1.49 25.85
CA PRO A 53 -13.47 2.11 25.31
C PRO A 53 -14.05 1.22 24.21
N ALA A 54 -15.36 1.00 24.24
CA ALA A 54 -16.07 0.32 23.17
C ALA A 54 -15.85 1.10 21.86
N ALA A 55 -15.32 0.42 20.83
CA ALA A 55 -15.16 1.01 19.52
C ALA A 55 -16.54 1.44 19.01
N ALA A 56 -16.72 2.73 18.74
CA ALA A 56 -17.94 3.26 18.13
C ALA A 56 -18.01 2.83 16.66
N SER A 57 -18.51 1.62 16.41
CA SER A 57 -18.88 1.17 15.07
C SER A 57 -20.27 1.68 14.73
N ALA A 58 -20.37 2.95 14.31
CA ALA A 58 -21.56 3.43 13.64
C ALA A 58 -21.58 2.88 12.19
N PRO A 59 -22.65 2.21 11.74
CA PRO A 59 -22.77 1.81 10.35
C PRO A 59 -22.87 3.06 9.44
N PRO A 60 -22.26 3.06 8.24
CA PRO A 60 -22.41 4.15 7.30
C PRO A 60 -23.87 4.28 6.85
N ALA A 61 -24.37 5.52 6.79
CA ALA A 61 -25.70 5.82 6.28
C ALA A 61 -25.81 5.38 4.80
N PRO A 62 -26.97 4.84 4.36
CA PRO A 62 -27.18 4.50 2.96
C PRO A 62 -27.13 5.77 2.10
N ALA A 63 -26.25 5.77 1.10
CA ALA A 63 -26.18 6.83 0.10
C ALA A 63 -27.39 6.71 -0.85
N THR A 64 -28.21 7.76 -0.89
CA THR A 64 -29.26 7.94 -1.91
C THR A 64 -28.58 8.13 -3.27
N PRO A 65 -28.94 7.37 -4.32
CA PRO A 65 -28.38 7.58 -5.65
C PRO A 65 -28.84 8.93 -6.22
N ALA A 66 -27.88 9.73 -6.67
CA ALA A 66 -28.13 10.97 -7.41
C ALA A 66 -28.69 10.67 -8.81
N PRO A 67 -29.58 11.52 -9.38
CA PRO A 67 -30.13 11.30 -10.71
C PRO A 67 -29.06 11.52 -11.79
N ALA A 68 -29.05 10.63 -12.79
CA ALA A 68 -28.15 10.67 -13.93
C ALA A 68 -28.36 11.94 -14.78
N PRO A 69 -27.30 12.61 -15.24
CA PRO A 69 -27.41 13.73 -16.16
C PRO A 69 -27.78 13.26 -17.58
N SER A 70 -28.77 13.92 -18.17
CA SER A 70 -29.21 13.73 -19.55
C SER A 70 -28.12 14.13 -20.55
N LEU A 71 -27.87 13.27 -21.54
CA LEU A 71 -27.02 13.58 -22.68
C LEU A 71 -27.63 14.71 -23.54
N PRO A 72 -26.85 15.72 -23.97
CA PRO A 72 -27.31 16.70 -24.94
C PRO A 72 -27.33 16.10 -26.36
N GLU A 73 -28.41 16.43 -27.07
CA GLU A 73 -28.65 16.11 -28.48
C GLU A 73 -27.64 16.85 -29.38
N PRO A 74 -27.12 16.21 -30.45
CA PRO A 74 -26.14 16.85 -31.32
C PRO A 74 -26.77 17.96 -32.18
N ALA A 75 -26.42 19.21 -31.88
CA ALA A 75 -26.70 20.33 -32.76
C ALA A 75 -25.89 20.19 -34.07
N THR A 76 -26.60 20.12 -35.19
CA THR A 76 -26.03 20.24 -36.54
C THR A 76 -25.44 21.64 -36.71
N THR A 77 -24.11 21.75 -36.70
CA THR A 77 -23.41 22.98 -37.09
C THR A 77 -23.25 23.02 -38.61
N SER A 78 -23.82 24.04 -39.26
CA SER A 78 -23.54 24.37 -40.65
C SER A 78 -22.10 24.89 -40.77
N ALA A 79 -21.32 24.32 -41.68
CA ALA A 79 -19.95 24.75 -41.96
C ALA A 79 -19.94 26.03 -42.84
N PRO A 80 -19.17 27.07 -42.49
CA PRO A 80 -18.86 28.16 -43.41
C PRO A 80 -17.74 27.77 -44.41
N PRO A 81 -17.68 28.40 -45.60
CA PRO A 81 -16.71 28.04 -46.63
C PRO A 81 -15.27 28.38 -46.25
N ALA A 82 -14.36 27.48 -46.61
CA ALA A 82 -12.93 27.56 -46.34
C ALA A 82 -12.27 28.77 -47.01
N SER A 83 -11.63 29.61 -46.21
CA SER A 83 -10.60 30.55 -46.68
C SER A 83 -9.25 29.84 -46.74
N ALA A 84 -8.51 30.04 -47.84
CA ALA A 84 -7.21 29.42 -48.07
C ALA A 84 -6.18 29.82 -46.98
N PRO A 85 -5.38 28.87 -46.46
CA PRO A 85 -4.41 29.16 -45.40
C PRO A 85 -3.18 29.89 -45.94
N SER A 86 -2.76 30.94 -45.23
CA SER A 86 -1.43 31.54 -45.36
C SER A 86 -0.33 30.58 -44.86
N PRO A 87 0.91 30.66 -45.37
CA PRO A 87 1.99 29.76 -44.97
C PRO A 87 2.36 29.94 -43.49
N ARG A 88 2.29 28.86 -42.70
CA ARG A 88 2.59 28.81 -41.25
C ARG A 88 4.09 28.67 -40.97
N ARG A 89 4.54 29.23 -39.84
CA ARG A 89 5.93 29.21 -39.36
C ARG A 89 6.34 27.83 -38.81
N PRO A 90 7.63 27.46 -38.87
CA PRO A 90 8.12 26.20 -38.30
C PRO A 90 8.04 26.23 -36.77
N GLY A 91 7.41 25.23 -36.15
CA GLY A 91 7.35 25.05 -34.69
C GLY A 91 5.94 24.94 -34.09
N GLU A 92 4.89 25.17 -34.87
CA GLU A 92 3.52 24.96 -34.39
C GLU A 92 3.17 23.47 -34.39
N GLY A 93 2.72 22.97 -33.23
CA GLY A 93 2.38 21.57 -33.02
C GLY A 93 1.27 21.13 -33.97
N ARG A 94 1.53 20.07 -34.75
CA ARG A 94 0.55 19.49 -35.66
C ARG A 94 -0.37 18.54 -34.90
N THR A 95 -1.65 18.54 -35.23
CA THR A 95 -2.56 17.45 -34.85
C THR A 95 -2.11 16.18 -35.60
N ILE A 96 -2.31 15.01 -35.00
CA ILE A 96 -1.73 13.73 -35.48
C ILE A 96 -2.08 13.42 -36.96
N MET A 97 -3.19 13.97 -37.46
CA MET A 97 -3.67 13.83 -38.84
C MET A 97 -2.91 14.70 -39.87
N GLU A 98 -2.10 15.67 -39.43
CA GLU A 98 -1.38 16.61 -40.30
C GLU A 98 0.14 16.34 -40.31
N ALA A 99 0.61 15.29 -39.64
CA ALA A 99 2.00 14.85 -39.71
C ALA A 99 2.31 14.21 -41.08
N GLY A 100 2.63 15.06 -42.07
CA GLY A 100 3.28 14.61 -43.30
C GLY A 100 4.72 14.20 -43.01
N MET A 101 5.20 13.15 -43.67
CA MET A 101 6.59 12.71 -43.61
C MET A 101 7.52 13.90 -43.93
N VAL A 102 8.29 14.34 -42.94
CA VAL A 102 9.43 15.21 -43.18
C VAL A 102 10.57 14.34 -43.69
N GLU A 103 10.84 14.40 -44.99
CA GLU A 103 12.10 13.90 -45.55
C GLU A 103 13.23 14.78 -45.03
N ARG A 104 13.79 14.39 -43.88
CA ARG A 104 15.09 14.87 -43.46
C ARG A 104 16.12 14.05 -44.21
N GLU A 105 17.00 14.72 -44.94
CA GLU A 105 18.13 14.12 -45.62
C GLU A 105 18.99 13.36 -44.60
N GLY A 106 19.05 12.03 -44.77
CA GLY A 106 19.48 11.08 -43.73
C GLY A 106 18.41 10.03 -43.43
N GLY A 107 17.77 9.50 -44.47
CA GLY A 107 16.78 8.42 -44.35
C GLY A 107 17.44 7.13 -43.85
N ASP A 108 16.76 6.48 -42.90
CA ASP A 108 17.03 5.15 -42.31
C ASP A 108 17.68 5.11 -40.91
N LEU A 109 17.71 6.24 -40.18
CA LEU A 109 17.91 6.24 -38.73
C LEU A 109 16.54 6.21 -38.02
N ILE A 110 15.81 5.10 -38.15
CA ILE A 110 14.61 4.86 -37.33
C ILE A 110 15.06 4.53 -35.91
N LEU A 111 15.02 5.51 -35.02
CA LEU A 111 15.20 5.37 -33.56
C LEU A 111 16.28 4.33 -33.15
N ASP A 112 17.48 4.46 -33.70
CA ASP A 112 18.61 3.71 -33.16
C ASP A 112 18.91 4.25 -31.75
N SER A 113 18.69 3.41 -30.74
CA SER A 113 18.93 3.74 -29.33
C SER A 113 20.39 4.16 -29.08
N ALA A 114 21.32 3.79 -29.96
CA ALA A 114 22.72 4.19 -29.92
C ALA A 114 22.96 5.66 -30.33
N SER A 115 22.00 6.29 -31.00
CA SER A 115 22.10 7.66 -31.52
C SER A 115 21.35 8.72 -30.70
N LEU A 116 20.69 8.30 -29.62
CA LEU A 116 20.14 9.23 -28.62
C LEU A 116 21.29 9.89 -27.85
N PRO A 117 21.28 11.21 -27.63
CA PRO A 117 22.25 11.86 -26.76
C PRO A 117 22.09 11.27 -25.35
N ARG A 118 23.05 10.42 -24.95
CA ARG A 118 23.22 10.03 -23.56
C ARG A 118 23.49 11.30 -22.77
N GLN A 119 22.55 11.76 -21.95
CA GLN A 119 22.81 12.77 -20.91
C GLN A 119 23.77 12.24 -19.81
N ALA A 120 24.54 11.18 -20.08
CA ALA A 120 25.35 10.44 -19.12
C ALA A 120 26.84 10.83 -19.14
N ASP A 121 27.19 11.99 -19.71
CA ASP A 121 28.56 12.52 -19.63
C ASP A 121 28.62 13.78 -18.75
N ALA A 122 27.94 13.77 -17.60
CA ALA A 122 28.50 14.48 -16.46
C ALA A 122 29.60 13.57 -15.89
N ALA A 123 30.86 13.85 -16.23
CA ALA A 123 32.00 13.08 -15.75
C ALA A 123 31.89 12.94 -14.22
N PRO A 124 31.88 11.71 -13.67
CA PRO A 124 31.78 11.52 -12.23
C PRO A 124 32.99 12.19 -11.57
N ASP A 125 32.75 12.93 -10.49
CA ASP A 125 33.81 13.46 -9.64
C ASP A 125 34.71 12.29 -9.21
N SER A 126 35.90 12.20 -9.81
CA SER A 126 36.80 11.05 -9.62
C SER A 126 37.38 10.96 -8.19
N ASN A 127 37.06 11.93 -7.33
CA ASN A 127 37.41 11.99 -5.91
C ASN A 127 36.25 11.68 -4.96
N ALA A 128 35.04 11.41 -5.45
CA ALA A 128 33.92 11.05 -4.57
C ALA A 128 34.07 9.60 -4.07
N PRO A 129 33.76 9.32 -2.79
CA PRO A 129 33.69 7.94 -2.28
C PRO A 129 32.72 7.10 -3.12
N PRO A 130 33.02 5.81 -3.36
CA PRO A 130 32.12 4.93 -4.10
C PRO A 130 30.79 4.81 -3.36
N LYS A 131 29.69 5.07 -4.08
CA LYS A 131 28.34 4.93 -3.53
C LYS A 131 28.05 3.46 -3.17
N PRO A 132 27.26 3.21 -2.11
CA PRO A 132 26.89 1.85 -1.72
C PRO A 132 26.05 1.14 -2.80
N PRO A 133 26.00 -0.20 -2.78
CA PRO A 133 25.09 -0.96 -3.63
C PRO A 133 23.62 -0.68 -3.27
N LEU A 134 22.74 -0.98 -4.21
CA LEU A 134 21.30 -0.88 -3.98
C LEU A 134 20.84 -1.83 -2.87
N PRO A 135 19.85 -1.40 -2.06
CA PRO A 135 19.23 -2.26 -1.07
C PRO A 135 18.57 -3.49 -1.74
N PRO A 136 18.43 -4.59 -1.00
CA PRO A 136 17.80 -5.80 -1.51
C PRO A 136 16.38 -5.54 -1.96
N ILE A 137 15.97 -6.28 -2.97
CA ILE A 137 14.64 -6.22 -3.58
C ILE A 137 14.26 -7.65 -3.99
N PHE A 138 13.01 -8.00 -3.81
CA PHE A 138 12.50 -9.36 -3.93
C PHE A 138 11.51 -9.43 -5.08
N GLN A 139 11.63 -10.47 -5.89
CA GLN A 139 10.60 -10.82 -6.87
C GLN A 139 9.64 -11.81 -6.21
N CYS A 140 8.40 -11.37 -6.03
CA CYS A 140 7.35 -12.13 -5.40
C CYS A 140 6.34 -12.61 -6.44
N THR A 141 5.82 -13.81 -6.26
CA THR A 141 4.73 -14.38 -7.05
C THR A 141 3.55 -14.67 -6.12
N ASP A 142 2.39 -14.09 -6.44
CA ASP A 142 1.16 -14.33 -5.70
C ASP A 142 0.56 -15.72 -5.97
N SER A 143 -0.49 -16.06 -5.24
CA SER A 143 -1.21 -17.34 -5.39
C SER A 143 -1.88 -17.51 -6.75
N GLN A 144 -2.12 -16.41 -7.48
CA GLN A 144 -2.71 -16.39 -8.82
C GLN A 144 -1.65 -16.38 -9.93
N GLY A 145 -0.36 -16.40 -9.57
CA GLY A 145 0.76 -16.36 -10.51
C GLY A 145 1.17 -14.95 -10.94
N GLY A 146 0.60 -13.90 -10.35
CA GLY A 146 0.99 -12.51 -10.59
C GLY A 146 2.36 -12.20 -9.97
N GLY A 147 3.26 -11.64 -10.77
CA GLY A 147 4.59 -11.22 -10.33
C GLY A 147 4.63 -9.76 -9.90
N TYR A 148 5.29 -9.46 -8.78
CA TYR A 148 5.53 -8.11 -8.30
C TYR A 148 6.87 -7.98 -7.58
N LEU A 149 7.29 -6.75 -7.30
CA LEU A 149 8.55 -6.45 -6.59
C LEU A 149 8.26 -5.92 -5.19
N HIS A 150 8.99 -6.43 -4.19
CA HIS A 150 8.93 -5.98 -2.80
C HIS A 150 10.31 -5.52 -2.31
N GLU A 151 10.38 -4.43 -1.54
CA GLU A 151 11.64 -3.81 -1.14
C GLU A 151 12.14 -4.36 0.20
N TYR A 152 13.46 -4.37 0.39
CA TYR A 152 14.19 -4.65 1.64
C TYR A 152 14.07 -6.07 2.18
N GLU A 153 12.90 -6.69 2.06
CA GLU A 153 12.61 -8.04 2.55
C GLU A 153 11.56 -8.72 1.68
N ALA A 154 11.38 -10.03 1.89
CA ALA A 154 10.27 -10.76 1.29
C ALA A 154 8.92 -10.19 1.77
N ALA A 155 7.92 -10.16 0.89
CA ALA A 155 6.61 -9.62 1.22
C ALA A 155 6.01 -10.37 2.44
N PRO A 156 5.47 -9.64 3.44
CA PRO A 156 4.86 -10.26 4.60
C PRO A 156 3.60 -11.04 4.20
N GLY A 157 3.28 -12.09 4.97
CA GLY A 157 2.04 -12.83 4.77
C GLY A 157 0.82 -11.94 4.95
N ARG A 158 -0.18 -12.09 4.06
CA ARG A 158 -1.45 -11.35 4.11
C ARG A 158 -2.55 -12.23 4.70
N CYS A 159 -3.45 -11.59 5.44
CA CYS A 159 -4.65 -12.27 5.95
C CYS A 159 -5.70 -12.35 4.85
N GLU A 160 -5.98 -13.55 4.37
CA GLU A 160 -7.13 -13.83 3.54
C GLU A 160 -8.30 -14.26 4.44
N LEU A 161 -9.41 -13.53 4.32
CA LEU A 161 -10.57 -13.72 5.18
C LEU A 161 -11.24 -15.06 4.87
N MET A 162 -11.37 -15.90 5.89
CA MET A 162 -12.12 -17.15 5.81
C MET A 162 -13.52 -16.98 6.39
N THR A 163 -14.49 -17.66 5.79
CA THR A 163 -15.84 -17.79 6.35
C THR A 163 -15.79 -18.77 7.53
N VAL A 164 -16.30 -18.32 8.69
CA VAL A 164 -16.34 -19.15 9.90
C VAL A 164 -17.76 -19.66 10.10
N GLN A 165 -17.91 -20.98 10.21
CA GLN A 165 -19.20 -21.61 10.51
C GLN A 165 -19.26 -21.98 11.99
N GLY A 166 -20.21 -21.42 12.74
CA GLY A 166 -20.42 -21.79 14.14
C GLY A 166 -20.93 -23.23 14.28
N LEU A 167 -20.40 -23.95 15.28
CA LEU A 167 -20.92 -25.25 15.68
C LEU A 167 -22.35 -25.05 16.23
N GLY A 168 -23.36 -25.50 15.48
CA GLY A 168 -24.78 -25.26 15.78
C GLY A 168 -25.48 -24.24 14.87
N GLY A 169 -24.83 -23.75 13.81
CA GLY A 169 -25.45 -22.91 12.78
C GLY A 169 -25.56 -21.43 13.11
N ALA A 170 -25.17 -21.01 14.32
CA ALA A 170 -25.09 -19.61 14.72
C ALA A 170 -23.63 -19.13 14.70
N THR A 171 -23.28 -18.27 13.74
CA THR A 171 -21.98 -17.59 13.70
C THR A 171 -22.15 -16.16 14.26
N PRO A 172 -21.39 -15.75 15.29
CA PRO A 172 -21.38 -14.37 15.77
C PRO A 172 -20.98 -13.39 14.66
N VAL A 173 -21.58 -12.18 14.63
CA VAL A 173 -21.36 -11.17 13.57
C VAL A 173 -19.91 -10.66 13.45
N ASN A 174 -19.08 -10.92 14.47
CA ASN A 174 -17.68 -10.55 14.55
C ASN A 174 -16.73 -11.76 14.50
N ALA A 175 -17.22 -12.95 14.19
CA ALA A 175 -16.38 -14.11 13.99
C ALA A 175 -15.75 -14.04 12.59
N ALA A 176 -14.45 -13.75 12.55
CA ALA A 176 -13.64 -13.80 11.33
C ALA A 176 -12.44 -14.72 11.58
N GLY A 177 -12.17 -15.61 10.62
CA GLY A 177 -10.94 -16.39 10.55
C GLY A 177 -10.02 -15.76 9.52
N CYS A 178 -8.71 -15.82 9.76
CA CYS A 178 -7.71 -15.38 8.79
C CYS A 178 -6.83 -16.56 8.42
N GLU A 179 -6.76 -16.87 7.13
CA GLU A 179 -5.69 -17.68 6.59
C GLU A 179 -4.50 -16.78 6.28
N VAL A 180 -3.32 -17.13 6.79
CA VAL A 180 -2.09 -16.39 6.49
C VAL A 180 -1.51 -16.92 5.19
N VAL A 181 -1.79 -16.22 4.09
CA VAL A 181 -1.27 -16.56 2.76
C VAL A 181 0.08 -15.88 2.57
N ARG A 182 1.10 -16.67 2.19
CA ARG A 182 2.45 -16.18 1.89
C ARG A 182 2.72 -16.32 0.40
N ASP A 183 3.23 -15.25 -0.19
CA ASP A 183 3.71 -15.28 -1.56
C ASP A 183 5.09 -15.91 -1.63
N ARG A 184 5.43 -16.44 -2.81
CA ARG A 184 6.77 -16.97 -3.06
C ARG A 184 7.67 -15.82 -3.47
N CYS A 185 8.57 -15.41 -2.59
CA CYS A 185 9.51 -14.33 -2.84
C CYS A 185 10.94 -14.85 -2.91
N GLU A 186 11.68 -14.44 -3.93
CA GLU A 186 13.10 -14.67 -4.09
C GLU A 186 13.84 -13.34 -4.11
N GLU A 187 14.97 -13.26 -3.41
CA GLU A 187 15.82 -12.07 -3.45
C GLU A 187 16.49 -11.94 -4.82
N LEU A 188 16.42 -10.75 -5.42
CA LEU A 188 17.06 -10.52 -6.71
C LEU A 188 18.58 -10.40 -6.57
N PRO A 189 19.35 -11.09 -7.45
CA PRO A 189 20.81 -10.96 -7.48
C PRO A 189 21.25 -9.51 -7.68
N ASP A 190 22.40 -9.13 -7.11
CA ASP A 190 22.95 -7.76 -7.19
C ASP A 190 22.97 -7.21 -8.62
N ALA A 191 23.31 -8.04 -9.60
CA ALA A 191 23.36 -7.68 -11.02
C ALA A 191 21.99 -7.23 -11.59
N GLN A 192 20.88 -7.71 -11.03
CA GLN A 192 19.52 -7.38 -11.46
C GLN A 192 18.88 -6.26 -10.63
N ARG A 193 19.43 -5.92 -9.46
CA ARG A 193 18.82 -4.92 -8.57
C ARG A 193 18.67 -3.55 -9.24
N CYS A 194 19.67 -3.10 -10.00
CA CYS A 194 19.63 -1.78 -10.66
C CYS A 194 18.49 -1.67 -11.67
N SER A 195 18.29 -2.67 -12.53
CA SER A 195 17.19 -2.64 -13.50
C SER A 195 15.81 -2.70 -12.80
N SER A 196 15.67 -3.50 -11.75
CA SER A 196 14.43 -3.61 -10.97
C SER A 196 14.06 -2.32 -10.22
N TRP A 197 15.04 -1.67 -9.57
CA TRP A 197 14.81 -0.38 -8.92
C TRP A 197 14.49 0.73 -9.93
N GLN A 198 15.16 0.76 -11.08
CA GLN A 198 14.86 1.69 -12.16
C GLN A 198 13.47 1.46 -12.77
N GLN A 199 13.02 0.20 -12.88
CA GLN A 199 11.66 -0.12 -13.31
C GLN A 199 10.64 0.47 -12.34
N ARG A 200 10.80 0.25 -11.03
CA ARG A 200 9.88 0.81 -10.03
C ARG A 200 9.85 2.33 -10.03
N PHE A 201 11.00 2.98 -10.24
CA PHE A 201 11.03 4.43 -10.38
C PHE A 201 10.29 4.92 -11.63
N ARG A 202 10.42 4.23 -12.77
CA ARG A 202 9.63 4.53 -13.98
C ARG A 202 8.14 4.33 -13.75
N ASP A 203 7.75 3.25 -13.08
CA ASP A 203 6.36 2.97 -12.72
C ASP A 203 5.79 4.05 -11.79
N ALA A 204 6.58 4.49 -10.79
CA ALA A 204 6.19 5.58 -9.89
C ALA A 204 6.01 6.92 -10.60
N ARG A 205 6.90 7.27 -11.56
CA ARG A 205 6.71 8.46 -12.41
C ARG A 205 5.44 8.37 -13.26
N GLY A 206 5.12 7.17 -13.78
CA GLY A 206 3.86 6.92 -14.47
C GLY A 206 2.66 7.16 -13.54
N ARG A 207 2.68 6.57 -12.35
CA ARG A 207 1.63 6.76 -11.33
C ARG A 207 1.46 8.22 -10.94
N GLU A 208 2.54 8.98 -10.75
CA GLU A 208 2.48 10.41 -10.45
C GLU A 208 1.82 11.20 -11.58
N ARG A 209 2.20 10.93 -12.83
CA ARG A 209 1.62 11.61 -14.01
C ARG A 209 0.13 11.38 -14.18
N PHE A 210 -0.35 10.18 -13.84
CA PHE A 210 -1.74 9.77 -14.04
C PHE A 210 -2.54 9.70 -12.73
N ALA A 211 -2.01 10.24 -11.63
CA ALA A 211 -2.69 10.21 -10.34
C ALA A 211 -3.96 11.08 -10.34
N SER A 212 -5.05 10.54 -9.80
CA SER A 212 -6.23 11.31 -9.45
C SER A 212 -5.90 12.36 -8.38
N PRO A 213 -6.66 13.47 -8.28
CA PRO A 213 -6.36 14.57 -7.36
C PRO A 213 -6.10 14.13 -5.92
N GLU A 214 -6.88 13.19 -5.41
CA GLU A 214 -6.77 12.61 -4.06
C GLU A 214 -5.49 11.80 -3.82
N ASN A 215 -4.85 11.30 -4.88
CA ASN A 215 -3.65 10.45 -4.81
C ASN A 215 -2.35 11.15 -5.21
N ARG A 216 -2.40 12.42 -5.63
CA ARG A 216 -1.24 13.15 -6.17
C ARG A 216 -0.08 13.24 -5.19
N ASP A 217 -0.36 13.53 -3.93
CA ASP A 217 0.68 13.70 -2.92
C ASP A 217 1.37 12.39 -2.57
N ASN A 218 0.61 11.30 -2.48
CA ASN A 218 1.17 9.96 -2.30
C ASN A 218 2.04 9.56 -3.49
N ALA A 219 1.53 9.72 -4.71
CA ALA A 219 2.27 9.34 -5.92
C ALA A 219 3.57 10.16 -6.09
N ARG A 220 3.53 11.46 -5.77
CA ARG A 220 4.72 12.32 -5.73
C ARG A 220 5.73 11.84 -4.68
N GLY A 221 5.27 11.61 -3.45
CA GLY A 221 6.11 11.16 -2.35
C GLY A 221 6.80 9.82 -2.63
N GLU A 222 6.10 8.88 -3.28
CA GLU A 222 6.68 7.60 -3.69
C GLU A 222 7.79 7.78 -4.74
N ARG A 223 7.57 8.64 -5.74
CA ARG A 223 8.59 8.94 -6.76
C ARG A 223 9.82 9.60 -6.14
N GLU A 224 9.61 10.56 -5.24
CA GLU A 224 10.67 11.25 -4.47
C GLU A 224 11.50 10.25 -3.65
N ARG A 225 10.84 9.34 -2.93
CA ARG A 225 11.48 8.31 -2.12
C ARG A 225 12.35 7.38 -2.96
N LEU A 226 11.83 6.91 -4.09
CA LEU A 226 12.57 6.03 -5.02
C LEU A 226 13.74 6.75 -5.69
N GLN A 227 13.59 8.04 -6.00
CA GLN A 227 14.68 8.88 -6.49
C GLN A 227 15.82 8.93 -5.45
N GLY A 228 15.49 9.18 -4.18
CA GLY A 228 16.49 9.21 -3.10
C GLY A 228 17.24 7.88 -2.95
N VAL A 229 16.55 6.74 -3.08
CA VAL A 229 17.21 5.41 -3.06
C VAL A 229 18.23 5.27 -4.21
N LEU A 230 17.85 5.66 -5.43
CA LEU A 230 18.73 5.60 -6.59
C LEU A 230 19.91 6.58 -6.46
N GLU A 231 19.66 7.82 -6.05
CA GLU A 231 20.70 8.85 -5.87
C GLU A 231 21.74 8.47 -4.80
N ALA A 232 21.29 7.79 -3.73
CA ALA A 232 22.15 7.29 -2.66
C ALA A 232 22.95 6.04 -3.06
N SER A 233 22.61 5.38 -4.16
CA SER A 233 23.19 4.10 -4.57
C SER A 233 24.15 4.24 -5.77
N ASN A 234 24.86 3.17 -6.09
CA ASN A 234 25.74 3.08 -7.27
C ASN A 234 25.00 2.90 -8.62
N CYS A 235 23.67 3.02 -8.63
CA CYS A 235 22.83 2.87 -9.82
C CYS A 235 22.35 4.25 -10.30
N PRO A 236 22.44 4.57 -11.60
CA PRO A 236 22.02 5.87 -12.11
C PRO A 236 20.49 6.04 -12.08
N VAL A 237 20.04 7.27 -11.82
CA VAL A 237 18.63 7.66 -11.91
C VAL A 237 18.26 7.84 -13.39
N PRO A 238 17.21 7.18 -13.90
CA PRO A 238 16.81 7.34 -15.30
C PRO A 238 16.01 8.64 -15.52
N GLY A 239 16.35 9.38 -16.57
CA GLY A 239 15.74 10.68 -16.94
C GLY A 239 14.30 10.60 -17.43
#